data_AF-A0A9J7HPC4-F1
#
_entry.id   AF-A0A9J7HPC4-F1
#
_cell.length_a   1.000
_cell.length_b   1.000
_cell.length_c   1.000
_cell.angle_alpha   90.00
_cell.angle_beta   90.00
_cell.angle_gamma   90.00
#
_symmetry.space_group_name_H-M   'P 1'
#
loop_
_entity.id
_entity.type
_entity.pdbx_description
1 polymer ?
#
loop_
_entity_poly.entity_id
_entity_poly.type
_entity_poly.pdbx_seq_one_letter_code
_entity_poly.pdbx_strand_id
1 'polypeptide(L)'
;MALSVLTLYRLVVFFGFVSLSVNRITSNDVFETTEITDRDRQWEAWKYWHGKTYPSTEEEVYRRKIWDNNLAAIFKHNAAGKSYKMAMNSFGDQVRWIHRT
;
A
#
# COMPACT_ATOMS: atom_id res chain seq x y z
N MET A 1 -30.45 42.62 -24.24
CA MET A 1 -29.02 42.83 -23.93
C MET A 1 -28.54 42.13 -22.66
N ALA A 2 -29.39 41.82 -21.65
CA ALA A 2 -28.96 41.11 -20.44
C ALA A 2 -28.93 39.57 -20.53
N LEU A 3 -29.67 38.96 -21.47
CA LEU A 3 -29.73 37.50 -21.62
C LEU A 3 -28.57 36.89 -22.41
N SER A 4 -27.87 37.67 -23.24
CA SER A 4 -26.70 37.23 -24.03
C SER A 4 -25.40 37.19 -23.22
N VAL A 5 -25.32 37.95 -22.12
CA VAL A 5 -24.14 37.99 -21.24
C VAL A 5 -24.15 36.78 -20.29
N LEU A 6 -25.33 36.31 -19.88
CA LEU A 6 -25.51 35.13 -19.03
C LEU A 6 -25.24 33.81 -19.77
N THR A 7 -25.58 33.71 -21.06
CA THR A 7 -25.23 32.55 -21.90
C THR A 7 -23.73 32.46 -22.18
N LEU A 8 -23.06 33.61 -22.36
CA LEU A 8 -21.60 33.70 -22.45
C LEU A 8 -20.93 33.30 -21.12
N TYR A 9 -21.47 33.72 -19.98
CA TYR A 9 -20.97 33.31 -18.66
C TYR A 9 -21.11 31.80 -18.42
N ARG A 10 -22.20 31.18 -18.90
CA ARG A 10 -22.41 29.73 -18.80
C ARG A 10 -21.42 28.92 -19.66
N LEU A 11 -20.98 29.42 -20.82
CA LEU A 11 -19.94 28.78 -21.64
C LEU A 11 -18.54 29.01 -21.07
N VAL A 12 -18.22 30.21 -20.57
CA VAL A 12 -16.93 30.51 -19.94
C VAL A 12 -16.74 29.72 -18.64
N VAL A 13 -17.82 29.47 -17.88
CA VAL A 13 -17.78 28.59 -16.71
C VAL A 13 -17.68 27.11 -17.12
N PHE A 14 -18.37 26.66 -18.17
CA PHE A 14 -18.29 25.27 -18.64
C PHE A 14 -16.89 24.88 -19.17
N PHE A 15 -16.23 25.79 -19.89
CA PHE A 15 -14.85 25.61 -20.35
C PHE A 15 -13.81 26.00 -19.29
N GLY A 16 -14.17 26.86 -18.33
CA GLY A 16 -13.36 27.17 -17.15
C GLY A 16 -13.35 26.07 -16.09
N PHE A 17 -14.35 25.19 -16.05
CA PHE A 17 -14.39 24.03 -15.14
C PHE A 17 -13.40 22.92 -15.53
N VAL A 18 -13.00 22.85 -16.81
CA VAL A 18 -11.92 21.95 -17.25
C VAL A 18 -10.54 22.49 -16.85
N SER A 19 -10.41 23.80 -16.59
CA SER A 19 -9.14 24.43 -16.19
C SER A 19 -9.09 24.94 -14.75
N LEU A 20 -10.18 24.88 -13.99
CA LEU A 20 -10.21 25.10 -12.53
C LEU A 20 -10.18 23.82 -11.70
N SER A 21 -10.12 22.65 -12.33
CA SER A 21 -9.93 21.36 -11.65
C SER A 21 -8.46 20.91 -11.57
N VAL A 22 -7.48 21.71 -12.03
CA VAL A 22 -6.07 21.30 -12.05
C VAL A 22 -5.15 22.08 -11.10
N ASN A 23 -5.62 23.12 -10.39
CA ASN A 23 -4.73 23.92 -9.51
C ASN A 23 -5.22 24.17 -8.07
N ARG A 24 -6.29 23.50 -7.61
CA ARG A 24 -6.71 23.52 -6.19
C ARG A 24 -7.24 22.17 -5.72
N ILE A 25 -6.44 21.13 -5.92
CA ILE A 25 -6.33 20.08 -4.92
C ILE A 25 -4.84 20.01 -4.61
N THR A 26 -4.38 20.97 -3.80
CA THR A 26 -3.13 20.76 -3.06
C THR A 26 -3.39 19.59 -2.13
N SER A 27 -2.96 18.41 -2.56
CA SER A 27 -2.23 17.47 -1.71
C SER A 27 -2.89 17.01 -0.42
N ASN A 28 -4.22 17.06 -0.28
CA ASN A 28 -4.92 16.63 0.95
C ASN A 28 -6.31 15.98 0.73
N ASP A 29 -6.86 15.95 -0.49
CA ASP A 29 -8.12 15.21 -0.80
C ASP A 29 -7.88 13.95 -1.65
N VAL A 30 -6.61 13.63 -1.91
CA VAL A 30 -6.14 12.33 -2.45
C VAL A 30 -5.56 11.47 -1.32
N PHE A 31 -5.79 11.87 -0.06
CA PHE A 31 -5.15 11.33 1.14
C PHE A 31 -6.14 10.58 2.03
N GLU A 32 -6.95 9.68 1.45
CA GLU A 32 -7.68 8.70 2.26
C GLU A 32 -7.68 7.28 1.65
N THR A 33 -7.12 7.08 0.45
CA THR A 33 -6.95 5.75 -0.14
C THR A 33 -5.49 5.36 -0.40
N THR A 34 -4.53 6.23 -0.04
CA THR A 34 -3.09 6.05 -0.34
C THR A 34 -2.24 5.60 0.85
N GLU A 35 -2.79 5.51 2.05
CA GLU A 35 -2.08 5.02 3.26
C GLU A 35 -2.26 3.51 3.48
N ILE A 36 -2.57 2.73 2.44
CA ILE A 36 -2.15 1.31 2.47
C ILE A 36 -0.64 1.35 2.35
N THR A 37 0.06 1.18 3.47
CA THR A 37 1.52 1.22 3.50
C THR A 37 2.06 0.21 2.49
N ASP A 38 3.22 0.48 1.88
CA ASP A 38 3.84 -0.49 0.95
C ASP A 38 4.00 -1.88 1.60
N ARG A 39 4.17 -1.90 2.92
CA ARG A 39 4.21 -3.12 3.75
C ARG A 39 2.87 -3.86 3.81
N ASP A 40 1.76 -3.15 3.87
CA ASP A 40 0.43 -3.76 3.81
C ASP A 40 0.17 -4.37 2.44
N ARG A 41 0.56 -3.68 1.35
CA ARG A 41 0.45 -4.26 -0.01
C ARG A 41 1.29 -5.51 -0.16
N GLN A 42 2.53 -5.50 0.34
CA GLN A 42 3.41 -6.66 0.32
C GLN A 42 2.87 -7.82 1.15
N TRP A 43 2.27 -7.54 2.33
CA TRP A 43 1.63 -8.54 3.17
C TRP A 43 0.45 -9.22 2.46
N GLU A 44 -0.45 -8.44 1.88
CA GLU A 44 -1.60 -8.96 1.13
C GLU A 44 -1.16 -9.78 -0.09
N ALA A 45 -0.19 -9.29 -0.86
CA ALA A 45 0.36 -10.00 -2.01
C ALA A 45 1.05 -11.32 -1.60
N TRP A 46 1.81 -11.31 -0.50
CA TRP A 46 2.47 -12.49 0.03
C TRP A 46 1.46 -13.54 0.52
N LYS A 47 0.41 -13.12 1.24
CA LYS A 47 -0.67 -14.02 1.67
C LYS A 47 -1.36 -14.64 0.46
N TYR A 48 -1.70 -13.83 -0.54
CA TYR A 48 -2.34 -14.31 -1.78
C TYR A 48 -1.47 -15.34 -2.48
N TRP A 49 -0.19 -15.04 -2.71
CA TRP A 49 0.72 -15.91 -3.44
C TRP A 49 0.99 -17.25 -2.74
N HIS A 50 0.91 -17.28 -1.40
CA HIS A 50 1.11 -18.49 -0.59
C HIS A 50 -0.18 -19.12 -0.04
N GLY A 51 -1.36 -18.65 -0.47
CA GLY A 51 -2.65 -19.18 -0.04
C GLY A 51 -2.88 -19.10 1.48
N LYS A 52 -2.43 -18.01 2.11
CA LYS A 52 -2.51 -17.82 3.56
C LYS A 52 -3.85 -17.22 3.96
N THR A 53 -4.50 -17.88 4.92
CA THR A 53 -5.73 -17.42 5.57
C THR A 53 -5.61 -17.69 7.06
N TYR A 54 -6.14 -16.78 7.88
CA TYR A 54 -6.05 -16.90 9.34
C TYR A 54 -7.44 -17.00 9.97
N PRO A 55 -7.62 -17.81 11.04
CA PRO A 55 -8.93 -18.01 11.65
C PRO A 55 -9.51 -16.79 12.36
N SER A 56 -8.67 -15.83 12.76
CA SER A 56 -9.10 -14.61 13.44
C SER A 56 -8.18 -13.43 13.14
N THR A 57 -8.68 -12.22 13.37
CA THR A 57 -7.91 -10.98 13.23
C THR A 57 -6.71 -10.95 14.18
N GLU A 58 -6.84 -11.49 15.39
CA GLU A 58 -5.76 -11.56 16.37
C GLU A 58 -4.63 -12.46 15.89
N GLU A 59 -4.96 -13.63 15.31
CA GLU A 59 -3.98 -14.52 14.70
C GLU A 59 -3.31 -13.85 13.50
N GLU A 60 -4.08 -13.16 12.65
CA GLU A 60 -3.51 -12.44 11.51
C GLU A 60 -2.53 -11.33 11.97
N VAL A 61 -2.90 -10.54 12.98
CA VAL A 61 -2.03 -9.51 13.56
C VAL A 61 -0.76 -10.14 14.16
N TYR A 62 -0.88 -11.30 14.82
CA TYR A 62 0.27 -12.02 15.34
C TYR A 62 1.20 -12.50 14.22
N ARG A 63 0.64 -13.08 13.16
CA ARG A 63 1.37 -13.59 11.98
C ARG A 63 2.04 -12.47 11.21
N ARG A 64 1.36 -11.33 11.07
CA ARG A 64 1.92 -10.11 10.48
C ARG A 64 3.16 -9.63 11.22
N LYS A 65 3.13 -9.61 12.56
CA LYS A 65 4.31 -9.24 13.38
C LYS A 65 5.50 -10.18 13.12
N ILE A 66 5.25 -11.48 12.98
CA ILE A 66 6.31 -12.45 12.66
C ILE A 66 6.88 -12.19 11.26
N TRP A 67 6.00 -11.99 10.28
CA TRP A 67 6.38 -11.68 8.90
C TRP A 67 7.22 -10.41 8.81
N ASP A 68 6.83 -9.36 9.52
CA ASP A 68 7.58 -8.10 9.56
C ASP A 68 8.99 -8.29 10.15
N ASN A 69 9.10 -9.08 11.23
CA ASN A 69 10.39 -9.42 11.85
C ASN A 69 11.29 -10.24 10.91
N ASN A 70 10.71 -11.22 10.21
CA ASN A 70 11.44 -12.05 9.26
C ASN A 70 11.91 -11.23 8.04
N LEU A 71 11.09 -10.30 7.55
CA LEU A 71 11.46 -9.39 6.48
C LEU A 71 12.64 -8.49 6.89
N ALA A 72 12.62 -7.94 8.12
CA ALA A 72 13.74 -7.17 8.65
C ALA A 72 15.03 -8.02 8.77
N ALA A 73 14.90 -9.29 9.21
CA ALA A 73 16.03 -10.21 9.28
C ALA A 73 16.64 -10.52 7.90
N ILE A 74 15.80 -10.69 6.87
CA ILE A 74 16.22 -10.87 5.48
C ILE A 74 17.00 -9.66 4.99
N PHE A 75 16.49 -8.45 5.19
CA PHE A 75 17.19 -7.22 4.79
C PHE A 75 18.55 -7.09 5.47
N LYS A 76 18.60 -7.33 6.79
CA LYS A 76 19.85 -7.30 7.55
C LYS A 76 20.87 -8.33 7.04
N HIS A 77 20.44 -9.57 6.77
CA HIS A 77 21.30 -10.62 6.23
C HIS A 77 21.84 -10.26 4.85
N ASN A 78 20.98 -9.75 3.97
CA ASN A 78 21.33 -9.39 2.60
C ASN A 78 22.29 -8.19 2.55
N ALA A 79 22.13 -7.23 3.47
CA ALA A 79 23.04 -6.10 3.63
C ALA A 79 24.43 -6.52 4.15
N ALA A 80 24.51 -7.61 4.93
CA ALA A 80 25.77 -8.10 5.50
C ALA A 80 26.72 -8.79 4.51
N GLY A 81 26.43 -8.77 3.20
CA GLY A 81 27.35 -9.26 2.17
C GLY A 81 27.67 -10.77 2.24
N LYS A 82 26.78 -11.58 2.81
CA LYS A 82 26.97 -13.04 2.95
C LYS A 82 27.05 -13.73 1.58
N SER A 83 27.65 -14.92 1.54
CA SER A 83 27.81 -15.76 0.34
C SER A 83 26.49 -16.22 -0.29
N TYR A 84 25.37 -16.04 0.41
CA TYR A 84 24.02 -16.27 -0.10
C TYR A 84 23.09 -15.15 0.35
N LYS A 85 22.00 -14.96 -0.41
CA LYS A 85 20.91 -14.04 -0.09
C LYS A 85 19.70 -14.82 0.43
N MET A 86 18.91 -14.17 1.27
CA MET A 86 17.61 -14.65 1.71
C MET A 86 16.52 -13.89 0.95
N ALA A 87 15.36 -14.53 0.82
CA ALA A 87 14.15 -13.92 0.25
C ALA A 87 12.95 -14.32 1.12
N MET A 88 11.89 -13.50 1.07
CA MET A 88 10.64 -13.84 1.73
C MET A 88 10.03 -15.06 1.05
N ASN A 89 9.58 -16.06 1.83
CA ASN A 89 9.05 -17.32 1.33
C ASN A 89 7.78 -17.74 2.11
N SER A 90 7.24 -18.94 1.84
CA SER A 90 6.01 -19.45 2.46
C SER A 90 6.06 -19.61 3.98
N PHE A 91 7.25 -19.59 4.58
CA PHE A 91 7.48 -19.65 6.02
C PHE A 91 7.64 -18.27 6.67
N GLY A 92 7.37 -17.20 5.91
CA GLY A 92 7.49 -15.81 6.36
C GLY A 92 6.73 -15.51 7.64
N ASP A 93 5.60 -16.16 7.89
CA ASP A 93 4.74 -15.97 9.07
C ASP A 93 5.03 -16.91 10.24
N GLN A 94 6.18 -17.61 10.22
CA GLN A 94 6.53 -18.59 11.23
C GLN A 94 7.77 -18.19 12.03
N VAL A 95 7.78 -18.55 13.31
CA VAL A 95 8.96 -18.38 14.15
C VAL A 95 10.03 -19.40 13.78
N ARG A 96 11.30 -18.98 13.89
CA ARG A 96 12.47 -19.78 13.52
C ARG A 96 12.51 -21.18 14.17
N TRP A 97 11.96 -21.33 15.37
CA TRP A 97 12.02 -22.58 16.14
C TRP A 97 11.24 -23.74 15.52
N ILE A 98 10.19 -23.47 14.74
CA ILE A 98 9.29 -24.49 14.19
C ILE A 98 9.96 -25.35 13.10
N HIS A 99 11.08 -24.91 12.52
CA HIS A 99 11.76 -25.59 11.41
C HIS A 99 13.10 -26.25 11.81
N ARG A 100 13.41 -26.35 13.11
CA ARG A 100 14.71 -26.87 13.61
C ARG A 100 14.59 -28.19 14.38
N THR A 101 13.44 -28.85 14.32
CA THR A 101 13.18 -30.19 14.88
C THR A 101 12.88 -31.15 13.75
#